data_AF-A0A6N2U8F7-F1
#
_entry.id   AF-A0A6N2U8F7-F1
#
_cell.length_a   1.000
_cell.length_b   1.000
_cell.length_c   1.000
_cell.angle_alpha   90.00
_cell.angle_beta   90.00
_cell.angle_gamma   90.00
#
_symmetry.space_group_name_H-M   'P 1'
#
loop_
_entity.id
_entity.type
_entity.pdbx_description
1 polymer ?
#
loop_
_entity_poly.entity_id
_entity_poly.type
_entity_poly.pdbx_seq_one_letter_code
_entity_poly.pdbx_strand_id
1 'polypeptide(L)'
;MKTILCYGDSNTYGLRPDSNQRYPREIRWTGLLQKSLGEDYYVIEEGLSGRTTLWDDPIEEHKNGKTYLFPCLESHSPIDLVVLMLGTNDLKTRFSLTPFDIGASVENLVKCILKSEAGPDGQPPKILLISPAPIHSVGRDDLDNMFLDMEERSRALAHYYEIVANQHSVAFLDPKDVVETNELDGIHYSVRGHAVMAELVEKKVREILG
;
A
#
# COMPACT_ATOMS: atom_id res chain seq x y z
N MET A 1 -12.94 20.36 0.45
CA MET A 1 -11.72 19.62 0.80
C MET A 1 -12.04 18.14 0.71
N LYS A 2 -11.27 17.36 -0.05
CA LYS A 2 -11.47 15.92 -0.24
C LYS A 2 -10.48 15.13 0.58
N THR A 3 -10.94 14.19 1.39
CA THR A 3 -10.12 13.37 2.28
C THR A 3 -9.61 12.11 1.57
N ILE A 4 -8.30 11.88 1.62
CA ILE A 4 -7.64 10.71 1.04
C ILE A 4 -6.94 9.94 2.16
N LEU A 5 -7.34 8.69 2.36
CA LEU A 5 -6.69 7.78 3.28
C LEU A 5 -5.66 6.91 2.55
N CYS A 6 -4.38 7.08 2.84
CA CYS A 6 -3.31 6.22 2.33
C CYS A 6 -3.04 5.08 3.30
N TYR A 7 -3.62 3.92 3.05
CA TYR A 7 -3.55 2.74 3.91
C TYR A 7 -2.52 1.73 3.37
N GLY A 8 -1.42 1.53 4.11
CA GLY A 8 -0.36 0.61 3.66
C GLY A 8 0.67 0.21 4.70
N ASP A 9 1.83 -0.25 4.22
CA ASP A 9 2.90 -0.82 5.02
C ASP A 9 4.08 0.16 5.27
N SER A 10 5.31 -0.36 5.35
CA SER A 10 6.53 0.42 5.53
C SER A 10 6.80 1.40 4.39
N ASN A 11 6.39 1.10 3.16
CA ASN A 11 6.55 2.00 2.02
C ASN A 11 5.57 3.17 2.06
N THR A 12 4.39 2.99 2.67
CA THR A 12 3.48 4.10 3.02
C THR A 12 3.96 4.86 4.25
N TYR A 13 4.50 4.16 5.26
CA TYR A 13 5.13 4.79 6.41
C TYR A 13 6.34 5.64 6.00
N GLY A 14 7.06 5.25 4.94
CA GLY A 14 8.32 5.85 4.54
C GLY A 14 9.46 5.39 5.43
N LEU A 15 9.61 4.07 5.61
CA LEU A 15 10.76 3.50 6.31
C LEU A 15 12.03 3.74 5.47
N ARG A 16 13.09 4.19 6.12
CA ARG A 16 14.38 4.35 5.47
C ARG A 16 15.08 2.99 5.37
N PRO A 17 15.77 2.70 4.26
CA PRO A 17 16.54 1.45 4.12
C PRO A 17 17.91 1.50 4.82
N ASP A 18 18.46 2.70 5.03
CA ASP A 18 19.77 2.92 5.69
C ASP A 18 19.69 2.93 7.22
N SER A 19 18.48 3.02 7.77
CA SER A 19 18.24 3.20 9.20
C SER A 19 16.82 2.78 9.53
N ASN A 20 16.57 2.28 10.74
CA ASN A 20 15.19 2.01 11.21
C ASN A 20 14.41 3.29 11.56
N GLN A 21 14.66 4.38 10.83
CA GLN A 21 14.01 5.68 11.00
C GLN A 21 13.03 5.95 9.87
N ARG A 22 12.12 6.88 10.11
CA ARG A 22 11.15 7.35 9.12
C ARG A 22 11.76 8.46 8.26
N TYR A 23 11.50 8.44 6.95
CA TYR A 23 11.73 9.59 6.10
C TYR A 23 10.92 10.79 6.59
N PRO A 24 11.48 12.02 6.52
CA PRO A 24 10.74 13.25 6.71
C PRO A 24 9.52 13.36 5.78
N ARG A 25 8.52 14.13 6.21
CA ARG A 25 7.23 14.25 5.50
C ARG A 25 7.41 14.68 4.05
N GLU A 26 8.32 15.60 3.80
CA GLU A 26 8.66 16.17 2.50
C GLU A 26 9.36 15.19 1.54
N ILE A 27 9.74 14.01 2.02
CA ILE A 27 10.32 12.94 1.20
C ILE A 27 9.30 11.83 0.93
N ARG A 28 8.48 11.49 1.93
CA ARG A 28 7.50 10.40 1.79
C ARG A 28 6.51 10.68 0.67
N TRP A 29 6.15 9.65 -0.08
CA TRP A 29 5.25 9.79 -1.23
C TRP A 29 3.90 10.40 -0.85
N THR A 30 3.39 10.12 0.35
CA THR A 30 2.15 10.68 0.88
C THR A 30 2.25 12.18 1.20
N GLY A 31 3.40 12.64 1.71
CA GLY A 31 3.62 14.07 1.96
C GLY A 31 3.87 14.85 0.68
N LEU A 32 4.56 14.25 -0.29
CA LEU A 32 4.68 14.77 -1.65
C LEU A 32 3.32 14.84 -2.36
N LEU A 33 2.49 13.81 -2.21
CA LEU A 33 1.11 13.80 -2.71
C LEU A 33 0.29 14.95 -2.13
N GLN A 34 0.31 15.14 -0.81
CA GLN A 34 -0.36 16.27 -0.16
C GLN A 34 0.11 17.62 -0.73
N LYS A 35 1.43 17.79 -0.89
CA LYS A 35 2.01 19.02 -1.42
C LYS A 35 1.54 19.28 -2.86
N SER A 36 1.47 18.25 -3.70
CA SER A 36 1.08 18.39 -5.10
C SER A 36 -0.42 18.64 -5.28
N LEU A 37 -1.25 17.96 -4.48
CA LEU A 37 -2.70 18.14 -4.51
C LEU A 37 -3.17 19.50 -3.98
N GLY A 38 -2.41 20.11 -3.06
CA GLY A 38 -2.73 21.42 -2.50
C GLY A 38 -3.83 21.38 -1.44
N GLU A 39 -4.43 22.55 -1.17
CA GLU A 39 -5.38 22.75 -0.05
C GLU A 39 -6.78 22.18 -0.30
N ASP A 40 -7.09 21.82 -1.56
CA ASP A 40 -8.37 21.18 -1.91
C ASP A 40 -8.47 19.74 -1.41
N TYR A 41 -7.36 19.15 -0.96
CA TYR A 41 -7.25 17.77 -0.52
C TYR A 41 -6.59 17.66 0.85
N TYR A 42 -6.99 16.65 1.62
CA TYR A 42 -6.37 16.30 2.89
C TYR A 42 -5.92 14.84 2.87
N VAL A 43 -4.62 14.60 2.95
CA VAL A 43 -4.01 13.27 2.88
C VAL A 43 -3.70 12.76 4.29
N ILE A 44 -4.28 11.61 4.63
CA ILE A 44 -4.10 10.90 5.89
C ILE A 44 -3.12 9.75 5.66
N GLU A 45 -2.05 9.72 6.44
CA GLU A 45 -0.97 8.74 6.33
C GLU A 45 -1.16 7.57 7.31
N GLU A 46 -1.71 6.47 6.84
CA GLU A 46 -1.94 5.24 7.63
C GLU A 46 -1.00 4.12 7.16
N GLY A 47 0.30 4.40 7.20
CA GLY A 47 1.36 3.43 6.91
C GLY A 47 1.92 2.79 8.19
N LEU A 48 1.99 1.46 8.23
CA LEU A 48 2.53 0.70 9.35
C LEU A 48 3.55 -0.33 8.86
N SER A 49 4.83 -0.16 9.21
CA SER A 49 5.87 -1.13 8.86
C SER A 49 5.52 -2.55 9.30
N GLY A 50 5.68 -3.52 8.40
CA GLY A 50 5.35 -4.92 8.61
C GLY A 50 3.88 -5.29 8.37
N ARG A 51 2.98 -4.31 8.13
CA ARG A 51 1.55 -4.58 7.92
C ARG A 51 1.32 -5.56 6.78
N THR A 52 0.59 -6.62 7.06
CA THR A 52 0.09 -7.60 6.10
C THR A 52 -1.31 -7.20 5.63
N THR A 53 -1.86 -7.90 4.65
CA THR A 53 -3.26 -7.71 4.26
C THR A 53 -4.22 -8.07 5.40
N LEU A 54 -4.33 -9.36 5.74
CA LEU A 54 -5.25 -9.88 6.76
C LEU A 54 -4.64 -10.96 7.67
N TRP A 55 -3.32 -11.15 7.59
CA TRP A 55 -2.62 -12.25 8.24
C TRP A 55 -1.96 -11.79 9.54
N ASP A 56 -2.21 -12.50 10.64
CA ASP A 56 -1.49 -12.27 11.88
C ASP A 56 -0.04 -12.75 11.72
N ASP A 57 0.94 -11.85 11.85
CA ASP A 57 2.36 -12.23 11.88
C ASP A 57 2.67 -12.82 13.27
N PRO A 58 3.05 -14.10 13.36
CA PRO A 58 3.32 -14.75 14.65
C PRO A 58 4.61 -14.27 15.32
N ILE A 59 5.40 -13.44 14.63
CA ILE A 59 6.66 -12.87 15.11
C ILE A 59 6.51 -11.36 15.32
N GLU A 60 5.86 -10.67 14.38
CA GLU A 60 5.60 -9.22 14.47
C GLU A 60 4.16 -8.95 14.87
N GLU A 61 3.91 -8.69 16.16
CA GLU A 61 2.55 -8.46 16.62
C GLU A 61 1.90 -7.19 16.00
N HIS A 62 0.56 -7.20 15.93
CA HIS A 62 -0.28 -6.08 15.48
C HIS A 62 -0.12 -5.66 14.01
N LYS A 63 0.30 -6.59 13.15
CA LYS A 63 0.51 -6.33 11.71
C LYS A 63 -0.67 -6.65 10.81
N ASN A 64 -1.73 -7.24 11.34
CA ASN A 64 -2.92 -7.57 10.57
C ASN A 64 -3.67 -6.30 10.11
N GLY A 65 -3.60 -5.99 8.82
CA GLY A 65 -4.27 -4.82 8.24
C GLY A 65 -5.79 -4.87 8.44
N LYS A 66 -6.42 -6.01 8.17
CA LYS A 66 -7.87 -6.16 8.31
C LYS A 66 -8.38 -5.84 9.72
N THR A 67 -7.68 -6.30 10.75
CA THR A 67 -8.08 -6.06 12.15
C THR A 67 -8.11 -4.56 12.50
N TYR A 68 -7.23 -3.75 11.91
CA TYR A 68 -7.18 -2.31 12.15
C TYR A 68 -7.99 -1.47 11.16
N LEU A 69 -8.30 -2.02 9.97
CA LEU A 69 -8.91 -1.27 8.87
C LEU A 69 -10.24 -0.62 9.25
N PHE A 70 -11.15 -1.33 9.93
CA PHE A 70 -12.47 -0.79 10.24
C PHE A 70 -12.41 0.36 11.28
N PRO A 71 -11.71 0.21 12.43
CA PRO A 71 -11.46 1.34 13.32
C PRO A 71 -10.81 2.55 12.63
N CYS A 72 -9.89 2.31 11.69
CA CYS A 72 -9.22 3.36 10.92
C CYS A 72 -10.22 4.11 10.01
N LEU A 73 -11.05 3.38 9.26
CA LEU A 73 -12.08 3.97 8.39
C LEU A 73 -13.07 4.84 9.19
N GLU A 74 -13.58 4.33 10.32
CA GLU A 74 -14.52 5.08 11.17
C GLU A 74 -13.88 6.33 11.78
N SER A 75 -12.62 6.24 12.22
CA SER A 75 -11.92 7.36 12.86
C SER A 75 -11.64 8.53 11.92
N HIS A 76 -11.59 8.28 10.61
CA HIS A 76 -11.26 9.27 9.59
C HIS A 76 -12.43 9.63 8.67
N SER A 77 -13.63 9.07 8.91
CA SER A 77 -14.84 9.38 8.13
C SER A 77 -15.26 10.86 8.24
N PRO A 78 -15.70 11.53 7.16
CA PRO A 78 -15.87 11.00 5.80
C PRO A 78 -14.56 10.98 4.97
N ILE A 79 -14.35 9.89 4.23
CA ILE A 79 -13.20 9.65 3.34
C ILE A 79 -13.68 9.59 1.88
N ASP A 80 -13.17 10.46 1.01
CA ASP A 80 -13.51 10.45 -0.42
C ASP A 80 -12.82 9.29 -1.17
N LEU A 81 -11.58 8.97 -0.79
CA LEU A 81 -10.75 7.95 -1.45
C LEU A 81 -9.86 7.21 -0.46
N VAL A 82 -9.89 5.88 -0.51
CA VAL A 82 -8.87 5.02 0.11
C VAL A 82 -7.86 4.60 -0.96
N VAL A 83 -6.60 4.94 -0.74
CA VAL A 83 -5.46 4.40 -1.48
C VAL A 83 -4.95 3.19 -0.70
N LEU A 84 -5.19 1.98 -1.22
CA LEU A 84 -4.83 0.72 -0.59
C LEU A 84 -3.58 0.13 -1.25
N MET A 85 -2.48 0.02 -0.49
CA MET A 85 -1.23 -0.59 -0.95
C MET A 85 -0.64 -1.49 0.13
N LEU A 86 -0.91 -2.80 0.01
CA LEU A 86 -0.42 -3.87 0.88
C LEU A 86 -0.08 -5.10 0.04
N GLY A 87 0.57 -6.09 0.66
CA GLY A 87 0.92 -7.37 0.03
C GLY A 87 2.40 -7.72 0.11
N THR A 88 3.28 -6.73 0.30
CA THR A 88 4.73 -6.96 0.42
C THR A 88 5.05 -7.91 1.57
N ASN A 89 4.49 -7.67 2.75
CA ASN A 89 4.78 -8.48 3.94
C ASN A 89 4.15 -9.87 3.87
N ASP A 90 3.06 -10.03 3.13
CA ASP A 90 2.42 -11.32 2.88
C ASP A 90 3.33 -12.27 2.07
N LEU A 91 4.32 -11.73 1.36
CA LEU A 91 5.34 -12.52 0.66
C LEU A 91 6.31 -13.21 1.62
N LYS A 92 6.38 -12.82 2.90
CA LYS A 92 7.28 -13.47 3.86
C LYS A 92 7.01 -14.97 3.87
N THR A 93 8.07 -15.76 3.70
CA THR A 93 8.02 -17.22 3.59
C THR A 93 7.23 -17.87 4.73
N ARG A 94 7.30 -17.30 5.93
CA ARG A 94 6.60 -17.76 7.14
C ARG A 94 5.07 -17.87 6.97
N PHE A 95 4.47 -17.12 6.05
CA PHE A 95 3.03 -17.20 5.79
C PHE A 95 2.66 -18.28 4.76
N SER A 96 3.63 -18.76 3.97
CA SER A 96 3.42 -19.79 2.95
C SER A 96 2.29 -19.46 1.95
N LEU A 97 2.16 -18.19 1.58
CA LEU A 97 1.11 -17.70 0.68
C LEU A 97 1.58 -17.64 -0.77
N THR A 98 0.72 -18.03 -1.68
CA THR A 98 0.93 -17.79 -3.11
C THR A 98 0.49 -16.36 -3.48
N PRO A 99 0.97 -15.81 -4.61
CA PRO A 99 0.44 -14.54 -5.14
C PRO A 99 -1.08 -14.53 -5.32
N PHE A 100 -1.67 -15.69 -5.64
CA PHE A 100 -3.12 -15.88 -5.69
C PHE A 100 -3.78 -15.65 -4.33
N ASP A 101 -3.25 -16.25 -3.26
CA ASP A 101 -3.76 -16.09 -1.90
C ASP A 101 -3.66 -14.64 -1.42
N ILE A 102 -2.57 -13.95 -1.79
CA ILE A 102 -2.37 -12.53 -1.48
C ILE A 102 -3.39 -11.67 -2.24
N GLY A 103 -3.69 -11.99 -3.50
CA GLY A 103 -4.76 -11.35 -4.27
C GLY A 103 -6.14 -11.53 -3.61
N ALA A 104 -6.48 -12.75 -3.20
CA ALA A 104 -7.72 -13.03 -2.46
C ALA A 104 -7.78 -12.29 -1.11
N SER A 105 -6.62 -12.12 -0.45
CA SER A 105 -6.52 -11.40 0.80
C SER A 105 -6.76 -9.90 0.63
N VAL A 106 -6.23 -9.29 -0.43
CA VAL A 106 -6.54 -7.91 -0.80
C VAL A 106 -8.00 -7.73 -1.21
N GLU A 107 -8.57 -8.68 -1.96
CA GLU A 107 -10.00 -8.65 -2.30
C GLU A 107 -10.87 -8.56 -1.02
N ASN A 108 -10.44 -9.21 0.06
CA ASN A 108 -11.11 -9.12 1.35
C ASN A 108 -11.10 -7.68 1.91
N LEU A 109 -9.96 -6.99 1.84
CA LEU A 109 -9.85 -5.60 2.27
C LEU A 109 -10.67 -4.65 1.39
N VAL A 110 -10.66 -4.85 0.07
CA VAL A 110 -11.50 -4.11 -0.87
C VAL A 110 -12.99 -4.27 -0.50
N LYS A 111 -13.43 -5.51 -0.27
CA LYS A 111 -14.80 -5.79 0.19
C LYS A 111 -15.13 -5.15 1.55
N CYS A 112 -14.16 -5.06 2.46
CA CYS A 112 -14.36 -4.36 3.74
C CYS A 112 -14.59 -2.86 3.53
N ILE A 113 -13.78 -2.20 2.69
CA ILE A 113 -13.93 -0.76 2.40
C ILE A 113 -15.25 -0.51 1.68
N LEU A 114 -15.61 -1.31 0.68
CA LEU A 114 -16.86 -1.18 -0.08
C LEU A 114 -18.13 -1.42 0.76
N LYS A 115 -18.00 -2.11 1.90
CA LYS A 115 -19.10 -2.32 2.86
C LYS A 115 -19.13 -1.27 3.98
N SER A 116 -18.13 -0.40 4.05
CA SER A 116 -18.08 0.65 5.06
C SER A 116 -19.01 1.80 4.68
N GLU A 117 -19.48 2.52 5.69
CA GLU A 117 -20.23 3.78 5.53
C GLU A 117 -19.30 4.99 5.77
N ALA A 118 -18.00 4.82 5.51
CA ALA A 118 -16.97 5.76 5.90
C ALA A 118 -16.73 6.90 4.90
N GLY A 119 -17.47 6.95 3.79
CA GLY A 119 -17.40 8.01 2.79
C GLY A 119 -18.50 9.07 2.96
N PRO A 120 -18.52 10.08 2.08
CA PRO A 120 -19.56 11.12 2.11
C PRO A 120 -20.98 10.54 2.04
N ASP A 121 -21.89 11.13 2.81
CA ASP A 121 -23.31 10.73 2.87
C ASP A 121 -23.53 9.24 3.25
N GLY A 122 -22.59 8.64 3.99
CA GLY A 122 -22.65 7.24 4.41
C GLY A 122 -22.40 6.23 3.29
N GLN A 123 -21.94 6.68 2.12
CA GLN A 123 -21.49 5.79 1.04
C GLN A 123 -20.10 5.23 1.35
N PRO A 124 -19.69 4.08 0.75
CA PRO A 124 -18.31 3.65 0.83
C PRO A 124 -17.37 4.65 0.12
N PRO A 125 -16.15 4.87 0.63
CA PRO A 125 -15.13 5.62 -0.09
C PRO A 125 -14.83 5.01 -1.46
N LYS A 126 -14.41 5.84 -2.43
CA LYS A 126 -13.78 5.29 -3.64
C LYS A 126 -12.48 4.58 -3.28
N ILE A 127 -12.01 3.67 -4.13
CA ILE A 127 -10.78 2.90 -3.88
C ILE A 127 -9.83 3.04 -5.06
N LEU A 128 -8.58 3.35 -4.75
CA LEU A 128 -7.43 3.14 -5.62
C LEU A 128 -6.63 1.96 -5.05
N LEU A 129 -6.72 0.80 -5.71
CA LEU A 129 -5.92 -0.37 -5.38
C LEU A 129 -4.56 -0.27 -6.09
N ILE A 130 -3.49 -0.33 -5.30
CA ILE A 130 -2.11 -0.30 -5.82
C ILE A 130 -1.45 -1.65 -5.53
N SER A 131 -0.91 -2.28 -6.57
CA SER A 131 0.00 -3.41 -6.34
C SER A 131 1.34 -2.89 -5.82
N PRO A 132 1.94 -3.48 -4.76
CA PRO A 132 3.26 -3.05 -4.31
C PRO A 132 4.28 -3.12 -5.45
N ALA A 133 5.24 -2.20 -5.46
CA ALA A 133 6.37 -2.29 -6.39
C ALA A 133 7.12 -3.62 -6.16
N PRO A 134 7.58 -4.31 -7.22
CA PRO A 134 8.33 -5.55 -7.09
C PRO A 134 9.56 -5.39 -6.19
N ILE A 135 9.82 -6.40 -5.36
CA ILE A 135 11.00 -6.47 -4.48
C ILE A 135 12.04 -7.43 -5.09
N HIS A 136 13.31 -7.24 -4.75
CA HIS A 136 14.41 -8.05 -5.29
C HIS A 136 15.50 -8.34 -4.26
N SER A 137 16.29 -9.39 -4.52
CA SER A 137 17.41 -9.73 -3.64
C SER A 137 18.56 -8.76 -3.82
N VAL A 138 19.19 -8.38 -2.71
CA VAL A 138 20.45 -7.62 -2.67
C VAL A 138 21.60 -8.45 -2.08
N GLY A 139 21.44 -9.79 -2.04
CA GLY A 139 22.41 -10.73 -1.48
C GLY A 139 22.50 -10.71 0.06
N ARG A 140 21.40 -10.34 0.72
CA ARG A 140 21.30 -10.32 2.19
C ARG A 140 20.63 -11.59 2.67
N ASP A 141 21.40 -12.45 3.33
CA ASP A 141 20.95 -13.77 3.82
C ASP A 141 19.66 -13.69 4.66
N ASP A 142 19.53 -12.70 5.53
CA ASP A 142 18.35 -12.53 6.38
C ASP A 142 17.08 -12.18 5.58
N LEU A 143 17.20 -11.34 4.54
CA LEU A 143 16.07 -10.94 3.69
C LEU A 143 15.72 -11.99 2.65
N ASP A 144 16.74 -12.61 2.05
CA ASP A 144 16.56 -13.66 1.03
C ASP A 144 15.86 -14.89 1.62
N ASN A 145 16.19 -15.27 2.86
CA ASN A 145 15.47 -16.34 3.56
C ASN A 145 14.10 -15.88 4.09
N MET A 146 13.92 -14.58 4.37
CA MET A 146 12.63 -14.04 4.78
C MET A 146 11.63 -14.04 3.62
N PHE A 147 12.09 -13.83 2.38
CA PHE A 147 11.27 -13.76 1.18
C PHE A 147 11.83 -14.70 0.09
N LEU A 148 11.47 -15.99 0.16
CA LEU A 148 11.83 -16.92 -0.91
C LEU A 148 11.14 -16.53 -2.22
N ASP A 149 11.89 -16.63 -3.32
CA ASP A 149 11.46 -16.33 -4.69
C ASP A 149 10.83 -14.93 -4.83
N MET A 150 11.37 -13.95 -4.11
CA MET A 150 10.73 -12.65 -3.91
C MET A 150 10.45 -11.87 -5.21
N GLU A 151 11.34 -11.94 -6.19
CA GLU A 151 11.20 -11.24 -7.46
C GLU A 151 10.02 -11.78 -8.26
N GLU A 152 9.94 -13.11 -8.41
CA GLU A 152 8.87 -13.76 -9.14
C GLU A 152 7.52 -13.53 -8.46
N ARG A 153 7.46 -13.78 -7.15
CA ARG A 153 6.21 -13.71 -6.39
C ARG A 153 5.69 -12.27 -6.26
N SER A 154 6.56 -11.29 -6.07
CA SER A 154 6.15 -9.87 -5.98
C SER A 154 5.65 -9.34 -7.32
N ARG A 155 6.30 -9.68 -8.44
CA ARG A 155 5.85 -9.31 -9.79
C ARG A 155 4.48 -9.91 -10.14
N ALA A 156 4.19 -11.11 -9.65
CA ALA A 156 2.92 -11.79 -9.90
C ALA A 156 1.72 -11.13 -9.19
N LEU A 157 1.94 -10.30 -8.15
CA LEU A 157 0.83 -9.66 -7.41
C LEU A 157 -0.05 -8.77 -8.30
N ALA A 158 0.56 -8.01 -9.20
CA ALA A 158 -0.14 -7.05 -10.04
C ALA A 158 -1.24 -7.72 -10.88
N HIS A 159 -0.98 -8.93 -11.41
CA HIS A 159 -1.97 -9.71 -12.15
C HIS A 159 -3.24 -9.98 -11.33
N TYR A 160 -3.08 -10.47 -10.11
CA TYR A 160 -4.22 -10.78 -9.26
C TYR A 160 -4.93 -9.52 -8.75
N TYR A 161 -4.20 -8.43 -8.52
CA TYR A 161 -4.79 -7.18 -8.05
C TYR A 161 -5.60 -6.50 -9.16
N GLU A 162 -5.14 -6.58 -10.42
CA GLU A 162 -5.91 -6.12 -11.57
C GLU A 162 -7.22 -6.90 -11.75
N ILE A 163 -7.19 -8.23 -11.56
CA ILE A 163 -8.40 -9.06 -11.56
C ILE A 163 -9.38 -8.58 -10.48
N VAL A 164 -8.90 -8.39 -9.25
CA VAL A 164 -9.72 -7.89 -8.12
C VAL A 164 -10.29 -6.50 -8.45
N ALA A 165 -9.47 -5.60 -8.97
CA ALA A 165 -9.90 -4.25 -9.30
C ALA A 165 -11.02 -4.24 -10.34
N ASN A 166 -10.87 -5.04 -11.40
CA ASN A 166 -11.88 -5.21 -12.44
C ASN A 166 -13.17 -5.84 -11.91
N GLN A 167 -13.06 -6.88 -11.07
CA GLN A 167 -14.23 -7.56 -10.48
C GLN A 167 -15.08 -6.63 -9.61
N HIS A 168 -14.44 -5.73 -8.86
CA HIS A 168 -15.12 -4.81 -7.95
C HIS A 168 -15.29 -3.39 -8.51
N SER A 169 -14.91 -3.17 -9.78
CA SER A 169 -14.99 -1.86 -10.45
C SER A 169 -14.29 -0.74 -9.68
N VAL A 170 -13.12 -1.03 -9.09
CA VAL A 170 -12.29 -0.04 -8.38
C VAL A 170 -11.09 0.36 -9.24
N ALA A 171 -10.52 1.54 -8.98
CA ALA A 171 -9.36 1.99 -9.73
C ALA A 171 -8.12 1.16 -9.39
N PHE A 172 -7.24 0.97 -10.38
CA PHE A 172 -6.02 0.20 -10.24
C PHE A 172 -4.78 0.99 -10.68
N LEU A 173 -3.65 0.75 -10.00
CA LEU A 173 -2.33 1.22 -10.36
C LEU A 173 -1.29 0.11 -10.12
N ASP A 174 -0.48 -0.12 -11.14
CA ASP A 174 0.71 -0.98 -11.08
C ASP A 174 1.97 -0.10 -11.26
N PRO A 175 2.76 0.13 -10.20
CA PRO A 175 3.96 0.96 -10.24
C PRO A 175 5.20 0.20 -10.74
N LYS A 176 5.07 -1.05 -11.22
CA LYS A 176 6.20 -1.89 -11.63
C LYS A 176 7.15 -1.16 -12.57
N ASP A 177 8.43 -1.43 -12.40
CA ASP A 177 9.54 -0.93 -13.23
C ASP A 177 9.68 0.62 -13.30
N VAL A 178 8.83 1.38 -12.61
CA VAL A 178 8.88 2.86 -12.55
C VAL A 178 9.22 3.34 -11.14
N VAL A 179 8.67 2.71 -10.10
CA VAL A 179 9.02 3.02 -8.70
C VAL A 179 10.26 2.24 -8.27
N GLU A 180 11.33 2.99 -7.97
CA GLU A 180 12.63 2.46 -7.58
C GLU A 180 12.65 2.03 -6.10
N THR A 181 12.97 0.76 -5.83
CA THR A 181 13.39 0.29 -4.50
C THR A 181 14.89 0.51 -4.31
N ASN A 182 15.34 0.59 -3.05
CA ASN A 182 16.72 0.88 -2.71
C ASN A 182 17.60 -0.39 -2.80
N GLU A 183 18.84 -0.24 -3.26
CA GLU A 183 19.85 -1.29 -3.36
C GLU A 183 20.37 -1.84 -2.01
N LEU A 184 19.99 -1.23 -0.88
CA LEU A 184 20.40 -1.68 0.46
C LEU A 184 19.58 -2.87 0.99
N ASP A 185 18.32 -2.98 0.58
CA ASP A 185 17.43 -4.05 1.00
C ASP A 185 16.51 -4.59 -0.10
N GLY A 186 16.42 -3.94 -1.25
CA GLY A 186 15.61 -4.34 -2.40
C GLY A 186 14.09 -4.25 -2.16
N ILE A 187 13.66 -3.68 -1.01
CA ILE A 187 12.27 -3.69 -0.54
C ILE A 187 11.72 -2.28 -0.39
N HIS A 188 12.47 -1.38 0.26
CA HIS A 188 11.99 -0.04 0.58
C HIS A 188 12.32 0.97 -0.51
N TYR A 189 11.45 1.97 -0.70
CA TYR A 189 11.65 2.97 -1.74
C TYR A 189 12.88 3.83 -1.50
N SER A 190 13.56 4.17 -2.60
CA SER A 190 14.51 5.26 -2.61
C SER A 190 13.78 6.61 -2.50
N VAL A 191 14.53 7.70 -2.26
CA VAL A 191 13.97 9.06 -2.32
C VAL A 191 13.29 9.31 -3.67
N ARG A 192 13.89 8.79 -4.76
CA ARG A 192 13.32 8.88 -6.10
C ARG A 192 12.08 8.00 -6.24
N GLY A 193 12.10 6.78 -5.72
CA GLY A 193 10.93 5.91 -5.68
C GLY A 193 9.72 6.57 -5.01
N HIS A 194 9.92 7.25 -3.88
CA HIS A 194 8.87 8.02 -3.24
C HIS A 194 8.33 9.16 -4.10
N ALA A 195 9.18 9.90 -4.81
CA ALA A 195 8.76 10.97 -5.71
C ALA A 195 7.91 10.43 -6.87
N VAL A 196 8.37 9.36 -7.53
CA VAL A 196 7.64 8.73 -8.63
C VAL A 196 6.30 8.16 -8.18
N MET A 197 6.27 7.49 -7.01
CA MET A 197 5.02 6.98 -6.45
C MET A 197 4.02 8.13 -6.21
N ALA A 198 4.47 9.26 -5.68
CA ALA A 198 3.61 10.42 -5.45
C ALA A 198 2.99 10.94 -6.76
N GLU A 199 3.77 11.06 -7.84
CA GLU A 199 3.31 11.51 -9.15
C GLU A 199 2.26 10.56 -9.76
N LEU A 200 2.50 9.25 -9.70
CA LEU A 200 1.58 8.24 -10.20
C LEU A 200 0.24 8.27 -9.44
N VAL A 201 0.31 8.34 -8.11
CA VAL A 201 -0.88 8.40 -7.26
C VAL A 201 -1.62 9.72 -7.45
N GLU A 202 -0.94 10.85 -7.56
CA GLU A 202 -1.56 12.15 -7.81
C GLU A 202 -2.39 12.12 -9.09
N LYS A 203 -1.83 11.61 -10.19
CA LYS A 203 -2.53 11.47 -11.46
C LYS A 203 -3.82 10.67 -11.27
N LYS A 204 -3.74 9.52 -10.59
CA LYS A 204 -4.91 8.67 -10.31
C LYS A 204 -5.94 9.36 -9.40
N VAL A 205 -5.49 10.05 -8.37
CA VAL A 205 -6.38 10.83 -7.49
C VAL A 205 -7.16 11.87 -8.30
N ARG A 206 -6.50 12.61 -9.18
CA ARG A 206 -7.17 13.60 -10.05
C ARG A 206 -8.11 12.94 -11.05
N GLU A 207 -7.78 11.77 -11.61
CA GLU A 207 -8.69 11.00 -12.47
C GLU A 207 -9.96 10.53 -11.72
N ILE A 208 -9.83 10.15 -10.44
CA ILE A 208 -10.91 9.55 -9.65
C ILE A 208 -11.81 10.62 -9.01
N LEU A 209 -11.20 11.69 -8.51
CA LEU A 209 -11.85 12.71 -7.68
C LEU A 209 -11.96 14.07 -8.36
N GLY A 210 -11.18 14.35 -9.40
CA GLY A 210 -11.17 15.63 -10.12
C GLY A 210 -12.41 15.87 -10.95
#